data_AF-A0A257TRP0-F1
#
_entry.id   AF-A0A257TRP0-F1
#
_cell.length_a   1.000
_cell.length_b   1.000
_cell.length_c   1.000
_cell.angle_alpha   90.00
_cell.angle_beta   90.00
_cell.angle_gamma   90.00
#
_symmetry.space_group_name_H-M   'P 1'
#
loop_
_entity.id
_entity.type
_entity.pdbx_description
1 polymer ?
#
loop_
_entity_poly.entity_id
_entity_poly.type
_entity_poly.pdbx_seq_one_letter_code
_entity_poly.pdbx_strand_id
1 'polypeptide(L)'
;ATLALDVRSESIVEAQKRLGMKEGFDVGLEMSGNPQAFRDMLANMCHGGKIAMLGIPEREMSIDWTTVVFNMLTIRGIYGREMYETWYKMTVMLQSGLDITPVITHRFSAEEFQQGFDAMLSGQSGKVILTWREG
;
A
#
# COMPACT_ATOMS: atom_id res chain seq x y z
N ALA A 1 13.83 -7.04 -9.61
CA ALA A 1 14.42 -5.92 -8.83
C ALA A 1 13.31 -5.29 -8.00
N THR A 2 13.62 -4.83 -6.78
CA THR A 2 12.67 -4.11 -5.90
C THR A 2 13.12 -2.66 -5.79
N LEU A 3 12.18 -1.72 -5.86
CA LEU A 3 12.46 -0.29 -5.80
C LEU A 3 11.46 0.41 -4.88
N ALA A 4 11.97 1.19 -3.93
CA ALA A 4 11.19 2.19 -3.20
C ALA A 4 11.49 3.57 -3.82
N LEU A 5 10.45 4.32 -4.16
CA LEU A 5 10.54 5.58 -4.91
C LEU A 5 9.96 6.73 -4.08
N ASP A 6 10.72 7.80 -3.90
CA ASP A 6 10.20 9.06 -3.36
C ASP A 6 9.68 9.94 -4.50
N VAL A 7 8.35 9.97 -4.66
CA VAL A 7 7.67 10.71 -5.73
C VAL A 7 7.78 12.25 -5.61
N ARG A 8 8.38 12.76 -4.51
CA ARG A 8 8.69 14.19 -4.36
C ARG A 8 9.94 14.59 -5.13
N SER A 9 10.84 13.64 -5.39
CA SER A 9 12.15 13.87 -6.01
C SER A 9 12.39 13.08 -7.30
N GLU A 10 11.69 11.95 -7.50
CA GLU A 10 11.82 11.09 -8.68
C GLU A 10 10.46 10.85 -9.33
N SER A 11 10.44 10.62 -10.66
CA SER A 11 9.20 10.27 -11.37
C SER A 11 8.99 8.76 -11.51
N ILE A 12 7.72 8.33 -11.55
CA ILE A 12 7.35 6.93 -11.80
C ILE A 12 7.85 6.47 -13.18
N VAL A 13 7.82 7.34 -14.18
CA VAL A 13 8.29 7.06 -15.54
C VAL A 13 9.80 6.76 -15.58
N GLU A 14 10.61 7.50 -14.84
CA GLU A 14 12.05 7.23 -14.72
C GLU A 14 12.30 5.92 -13.98
N ALA A 15 11.52 5.64 -12.93
CA ALA A 15 11.57 4.36 -12.24
C ALA A 15 11.27 3.18 -13.18
N GLN A 16 10.23 3.30 -14.02
CA GLN A 16 9.89 2.30 -15.04
C GLN A 16 11.05 2.08 -16.03
N LYS A 17 11.67 3.16 -16.52
CA LYS A 17 12.85 3.08 -17.40
C LYS A 17 14.03 2.38 -16.73
N ARG A 18 14.34 2.74 -15.48
CA ARG A 18 15.42 2.11 -14.67
C ARG A 18 15.16 0.61 -14.47
N LEU A 19 13.91 0.21 -14.38
CA LEU A 19 13.49 -1.19 -14.25
C LEU A 19 13.34 -1.92 -15.60
N GLY A 20 13.55 -1.24 -16.73
CA GLY A 20 13.43 -1.82 -18.07
C GLY A 20 11.98 -2.15 -18.48
N MET A 21 11.00 -1.49 -17.86
CA MET A 21 9.58 -1.69 -18.15
C MET A 21 9.20 -1.04 -19.49
N LYS A 22 8.26 -1.67 -20.21
CA LYS A 22 7.86 -1.23 -21.57
C LYS A 22 6.44 -0.66 -21.66
N GLU A 23 5.50 -1.21 -20.89
CA GLU A 23 4.06 -0.95 -21.09
C GLU A 23 3.34 -0.44 -19.84
N GLY A 24 4.03 -0.31 -18.70
CA GLY A 24 3.45 0.11 -17.42
C GLY A 24 3.32 -1.04 -16.42
N PHE A 25 2.50 -0.85 -15.38
CA PHE A 25 2.23 -1.84 -14.34
C PHE A 25 0.97 -2.66 -14.65
N ASP A 26 1.04 -3.99 -14.46
CA ASP A 26 -0.10 -4.89 -14.60
C ASP A 26 -1.06 -4.83 -13.41
N VAL A 27 -0.51 -4.58 -12.21
CA VAL A 27 -1.25 -4.54 -10.95
C VAL A 27 -0.90 -3.27 -10.18
N GLY A 28 -1.93 -2.50 -9.84
CA GLY A 28 -1.86 -1.34 -8.95
C GLY A 28 -2.56 -1.65 -7.62
N LEU A 29 -1.94 -1.26 -6.52
CA LEU A 29 -2.54 -1.36 -5.19
C LEU A 29 -2.60 0.04 -4.58
N GLU A 30 -3.78 0.65 -4.56
CA GLU A 30 -3.96 1.99 -4.01
C GLU A 30 -4.25 1.86 -2.51
N MET A 31 -3.30 2.28 -1.68
CA MET A 31 -3.33 2.11 -0.23
C MET A 31 -3.47 3.44 0.53
N SER A 32 -3.31 4.58 -0.15
CA SER A 32 -3.16 5.90 0.49
C SER A 32 -4.46 6.69 0.59
N GLY A 33 -5.43 6.44 -0.30
CA GLY A 33 -6.61 7.27 -0.46
C GLY A 33 -6.32 8.64 -1.08
N ASN A 34 -5.07 8.91 -1.49
CA ASN A 34 -4.66 10.21 -2.00
C ASN A 34 -5.07 10.40 -3.48
N PRO A 35 -5.82 11.46 -3.83
CA PRO A 35 -6.26 11.69 -5.20
C PRO A 35 -5.17 11.83 -6.24
N GLN A 36 -4.03 12.43 -5.88
CA GLN A 36 -2.91 12.58 -6.81
C GLN A 36 -2.23 11.24 -7.07
N ALA A 37 -1.96 10.47 -6.02
CA ALA A 37 -1.35 9.14 -6.14
C ALA A 37 -2.20 8.19 -7.01
N PHE A 38 -3.52 8.26 -6.89
CA PHE A 38 -4.40 7.45 -7.72
C PHE A 38 -4.38 7.86 -9.20
N ARG A 39 -4.37 9.16 -9.51
CA ARG A 39 -4.22 9.63 -10.90
C ARG A 39 -2.87 9.24 -11.49
N ASP A 40 -1.80 9.36 -10.70
CA ASP A 40 -0.46 8.94 -11.11
C ASP A 40 -0.43 7.43 -11.38
N MET A 41 -1.10 6.62 -10.55
CA MET A 41 -1.26 5.19 -10.80
C MET A 41 -1.96 4.91 -12.13
N LEU A 42 -3.12 5.53 -12.38
CA LEU A 42 -3.88 5.35 -13.64
C LEU A 42 -3.04 5.63 -14.89
N ALA A 43 -2.23 6.70 -14.86
CA ALA A 43 -1.37 7.09 -15.97
C ALA A 43 -0.20 6.11 -16.21
N ASN A 44 0.12 5.25 -15.24
CA ASN A 44 1.26 4.34 -15.29
C ASN A 44 0.85 2.85 -15.39
N MET A 45 -0.44 2.54 -15.50
CA MET A 45 -0.94 1.18 -15.75
C MET A 45 -0.81 0.79 -17.22
N CYS A 46 -0.59 -0.50 -17.48
CA CYS A 46 -0.69 -1.06 -18.83
C CYS A 46 -2.15 -1.23 -19.28
N HIS A 47 -2.35 -1.47 -20.58
CA HIS A 47 -3.67 -1.84 -21.11
C HIS A 47 -4.13 -3.17 -20.49
N GLY A 48 -5.36 -3.22 -19.98
CA GLY A 48 -5.92 -4.37 -19.27
C GLY A 48 -5.48 -4.48 -17.81
N GLY A 49 -4.75 -3.48 -17.29
CA GLY A 49 -4.26 -3.45 -15.92
C GLY A 49 -5.36 -3.49 -14.86
N LYS A 50 -5.02 -4.01 -13.67
CA LYS A 50 -5.95 -4.20 -12.55
C LYS A 50 -5.52 -3.37 -11.36
N ILE A 51 -6.47 -2.65 -10.77
CA ILE A 51 -6.25 -1.83 -9.58
C ILE A 51 -7.13 -2.35 -8.43
N ALA A 52 -6.50 -2.65 -7.30
CA ALA A 52 -7.18 -2.85 -6.03
C ALA A 52 -7.19 -1.54 -5.25
N MET A 53 -8.38 -1.03 -4.94
CA MET A 53 -8.59 0.22 -4.21
C MET A 53 -8.88 -0.11 -2.74
N LEU A 54 -7.88 0.07 -1.87
CA LEU A 54 -8.00 -0.14 -0.42
C LEU A 54 -8.01 1.19 0.36
N GLY A 55 -7.26 2.19 -0.12
CA GLY A 55 -7.22 3.52 0.46
C GLY A 55 -8.61 4.16 0.47
N ILE A 56 -8.97 4.83 1.56
CA ILE A 56 -10.25 5.52 1.71
C ILE A 56 -10.01 7.01 1.46
N PRO A 57 -10.52 7.60 0.36
CA PRO A 57 -10.39 9.03 0.13
C PRO A 57 -11.13 9.83 1.20
N GLU A 58 -10.48 10.84 1.77
CA GLU A 58 -11.11 11.77 2.73
C GLU A 58 -12.12 12.71 2.06
N ARG A 59 -12.03 12.86 0.74
CA ARG A 59 -12.85 13.75 -0.08
C ARG A 59 -13.13 13.12 -1.44
N GLU A 60 -14.07 13.69 -2.17
CA GLU A 60 -14.33 13.32 -3.56
C GLU A 60 -13.06 13.40 -4.41
N MET A 61 -12.92 12.42 -5.31
CA MET A 61 -11.76 12.24 -6.17
C MET A 61 -12.22 12.13 -7.61
N SER A 62 -11.87 13.13 -8.42
CA SER A 62 -12.05 13.07 -9.86
C SER A 62 -10.90 12.32 -10.52
N ILE A 63 -11.24 11.51 -11.52
CA ILE A 63 -10.31 10.77 -12.36
C ILE A 63 -10.66 10.93 -13.83
N ASP A 64 -9.67 10.69 -14.69
CA ASP A 64 -9.88 10.62 -16.12
C ASP A 64 -10.45 9.26 -16.52
N TRP A 65 -11.76 9.22 -16.75
CA TRP A 65 -12.45 8.02 -17.21
C TRP A 65 -12.10 7.64 -18.65
N THR A 66 -11.60 8.57 -19.47
CA THR A 66 -11.12 8.26 -20.82
C THR A 66 -9.93 7.29 -20.72
N THR A 67 -8.97 7.58 -19.84
CA THR A 67 -7.86 6.67 -19.54
C THR A 67 -8.35 5.30 -19.08
N VAL A 68 -9.31 5.24 -18.14
CA VAL A 68 -9.87 3.97 -17.63
C VAL A 68 -10.47 3.13 -18.75
N VAL A 69 -11.26 3.75 -19.63
CA VAL A 69 -11.98 3.06 -20.72
C VAL A 69 -11.00 2.61 -21.81
N PHE A 70 -10.15 3.49 -22.32
CA PHE A 70 -9.24 3.14 -23.42
C PHE A 70 -8.12 2.19 -22.99
N ASN A 71 -7.72 2.22 -21.72
CA ASN A 71 -6.78 1.25 -21.17
C ASN A 71 -7.47 0.00 -20.63
N MET A 72 -8.79 -0.14 -20.74
CA MET A 72 -9.56 -1.30 -20.26
C MET A 72 -9.22 -1.66 -18.80
N LEU A 73 -9.07 -0.65 -17.95
CA LEU A 73 -8.64 -0.86 -16.56
C LEU A 73 -9.77 -1.45 -15.73
N THR A 74 -9.43 -2.43 -14.89
CA THR A 74 -10.35 -2.96 -13.88
C THR A 74 -10.04 -2.33 -12.53
N ILE A 75 -11.00 -1.62 -11.95
CA ILE A 75 -10.87 -1.04 -10.61
C ILE A 75 -11.78 -1.81 -9.65
N ARG A 76 -11.20 -2.47 -8.64
CA ARG A 76 -11.91 -3.24 -7.62
C ARG A 76 -11.75 -2.59 -6.26
N GLY A 77 -12.85 -2.11 -5.69
CA GLY A 77 -12.90 -1.68 -4.29
C GLY A 77 -12.70 -2.86 -3.34
N ILE A 78 -11.87 -2.66 -2.32
CA ILE A 78 -11.60 -3.63 -1.27
C ILE A 78 -12.09 -3.04 0.05
N TYR A 79 -13.13 -3.65 0.62
CA TYR A 79 -13.61 -3.30 1.95
C TYR A 79 -13.07 -4.31 2.98
N GLY A 80 -12.21 -3.85 3.87
CA GLY A 80 -11.66 -4.68 4.94
C GLY A 80 -10.87 -5.88 4.40
N ARG A 81 -11.40 -7.09 4.63
CA ARG A 81 -10.79 -8.36 4.22
C ARG A 81 -11.82 -9.48 4.12
N GLU A 82 -11.58 -10.46 3.26
CA GLU A 82 -12.37 -11.70 3.18
C GLU A 82 -11.99 -12.60 4.36
N MET A 83 -12.57 -12.33 5.54
CA MET A 83 -12.05 -12.75 6.86
C MET A 83 -11.64 -14.22 6.96
N TYR A 84 -12.47 -15.19 6.61
CA TYR A 84 -12.11 -16.60 6.85
C TYR A 84 -11.02 -17.10 5.89
N GLU A 85 -11.17 -16.82 4.59
CA GLU A 85 -10.28 -17.33 3.56
C GLU A 85 -8.91 -16.63 3.61
N THR A 86 -8.88 -15.32 3.81
CA THR A 86 -7.62 -14.56 3.80
C THR A 86 -6.78 -14.79 5.04
N TRP A 87 -7.39 -15.07 6.21
CA TRP A 87 -6.63 -15.44 7.41
C TRP A 87 -5.94 -16.79 7.27
N TYR A 88 -6.60 -17.77 6.63
CA TYR A 88 -5.97 -19.05 6.34
C TYR A 88 -4.78 -18.86 5.39
N LYS A 89 -4.97 -18.12 4.29
CA LYS A 89 -3.88 -17.78 3.36
C LYS A 89 -2.72 -17.08 4.05
N MET A 90 -2.99 -16.08 4.90
CA MET A 90 -1.95 -15.38 5.66
C MET A 90 -1.21 -16.31 6.63
N THR A 91 -1.92 -17.19 7.33
CA THR A 91 -1.31 -18.18 8.22
C THR A 91 -0.35 -19.09 7.45
N VAL A 92 -0.78 -19.60 6.29
CA VAL A 92 0.05 -20.43 5.41
C VAL A 92 1.28 -19.65 4.90
N MET A 93 1.12 -18.38 4.52
CA MET A 93 2.25 -17.54 4.07
C MET A 93 3.29 -17.36 5.18
N LEU A 94 2.86 -17.07 6.42
CA LEU A 94 3.77 -16.93 7.57
C LEU A 94 4.49 -18.25 7.87
N GLN A 95 3.76 -19.37 7.88
CA GLN A 95 4.34 -20.71 8.06
C GLN A 95 5.30 -21.11 6.95
N SER A 96 5.10 -20.58 5.74
CA SER A 96 5.95 -20.82 4.57
C SER A 96 7.17 -19.88 4.50
N GLY A 97 7.38 -19.03 5.51
CA GLY A 97 8.58 -18.21 5.63
C GLY A 97 8.42 -16.73 5.28
N LEU A 98 7.20 -16.22 5.09
CA LEU A 98 6.99 -14.77 5.00
C LEU A 98 7.31 -14.11 6.35
N ASP A 99 8.40 -13.35 6.41
CA ASP A 99 8.76 -12.56 7.58
C ASP A 99 8.15 -11.15 7.53
N ILE A 100 7.18 -10.89 8.42
CA ILE A 100 6.56 -9.57 8.59
C ILE A 100 7.11 -8.80 9.79
N THR A 101 8.06 -9.37 10.53
CA THR A 101 8.65 -8.77 11.73
C THR A 101 9.19 -7.36 11.49
N PRO A 102 9.84 -7.03 10.34
CA PRO A 102 10.35 -5.69 10.08
C PRO A 102 9.26 -4.59 10.03
N VAL A 103 8.00 -4.94 9.82
CA VAL A 103 6.89 -3.98 9.89
C VAL A 103 6.69 -3.47 11.32
N ILE A 104 7.06 -4.26 12.34
CA ILE A 104 7.01 -3.86 13.74
C ILE A 104 8.29 -3.10 14.08
N THR A 105 8.17 -1.79 14.23
CA THR A 105 9.31 -0.90 14.47
C THR A 105 9.51 -0.57 15.94
N HIS A 106 8.43 -0.57 16.72
CA HIS A 106 8.45 -0.19 18.13
C HIS A 106 7.60 -1.13 18.97
N ARG A 107 8.08 -1.39 20.19
CA ARG A 107 7.40 -2.16 21.21
C ARG A 107 7.54 -1.40 22.53
N PHE A 108 6.42 -1.11 23.16
CA PHE A 108 6.36 -0.45 24.45
C PHE A 108 5.47 -1.25 25.39
N SER A 109 5.64 -1.08 26.69
CA SER A 109 4.63 -1.54 27.64
C SER A 109 3.34 -0.72 27.46
N ALA A 110 2.19 -1.27 27.88
CA ALA A 110 0.93 -0.55 27.85
C ALA A 110 0.94 0.72 28.73
N GLU A 111 1.78 0.76 29.76
CA GLU A 111 1.96 1.92 30.63
C GLU A 111 2.66 3.08 29.92
N GLU A 112 3.49 2.76 28.93
CA GLU A 112 4.22 3.72 28.09
C GLU A 112 3.45 4.10 26.81
N PHE A 113 2.11 4.00 26.84
CA PHE A 113 1.28 4.26 25.66
C PHE A 113 1.60 5.61 25.01
N GLN A 114 1.89 6.66 25.80
CA GLN A 114 2.22 7.99 25.28
C GLN A 114 3.44 7.95 24.35
N GLN A 115 4.51 7.25 24.73
CA GLN A 115 5.68 7.07 23.87
C GLN A 115 5.32 6.35 22.57
N GLY A 116 4.42 5.36 22.67
CA GLY A 116 3.90 4.66 21.50
C GLY A 116 3.12 5.56 20.53
N PHE A 117 2.28 6.44 21.06
CA PHE A 117 1.55 7.42 20.24
C PHE A 117 2.47 8.49 19.65
N ASP A 118 3.45 8.99 20.42
CA ASP A 118 4.42 9.97 19.95
C ASP A 118 5.27 9.41 18.80
N ALA A 119 5.73 8.15 18.92
CA ALA A 119 6.45 7.45 17.86
C ALA A 119 5.58 7.32 16.59
N MET A 120 4.30 6.99 16.72
CA MET A 120 3.37 6.91 15.59
C MET A 120 3.19 8.28 14.90
N LEU A 121 2.98 9.35 15.69
CA LEU A 121 2.75 10.71 15.19
C LEU A 121 3.99 11.32 14.53
N SER A 122 5.20 10.87 14.90
CA SER A 122 6.44 11.34 14.27
C SER A 122 6.54 11.00 12.78
N GLY A 123 5.77 10.02 12.30
CA GLY A 123 5.89 9.47 10.95
C GLY A 123 7.14 8.60 10.71
N GLN A 124 8.00 8.44 11.72
CA GLN A 124 9.20 7.60 11.70
C GLN A 124 8.94 6.24 12.35
N SER A 125 7.81 5.61 12.00
CA SER A 125 7.43 4.28 12.51
C SER A 125 6.67 3.48 11.45
N GLY A 126 6.70 2.16 11.59
CA GLY A 126 5.83 1.23 10.86
C GLY A 126 4.61 0.86 11.69
N LYS A 127 4.70 -0.26 12.41
CA LYS A 127 3.74 -0.68 13.43
C LYS A 127 4.32 -0.52 14.82
N VAL A 128 3.56 0.12 15.70
CA VAL A 128 3.81 0.19 17.14
C VAL A 128 2.93 -0.85 17.84
N ILE A 129 3.51 -1.64 18.75
CA ILE A 129 2.81 -2.64 19.57
C ILE A 129 2.91 -2.24 21.04
N LEU A 130 1.77 -2.22 21.73
CA LEU A 130 1.69 -2.07 23.18
C LEU A 130 1.46 -3.44 23.81
N THR A 131 2.34 -3.84 24.72
CA THR A 131 2.26 -5.12 25.42
C THR A 131 1.61 -4.94 26.80
N TRP A 132 0.55 -5.70 27.06
CA TRP A 132 -0.25 -5.63 28.29
C TRP A 132 0.19 -6.63 29.38
N ARG A 133 1.12 -7.52 29.07
CA ARG A 133 1.67 -8.48 30.01
C ARG A 133 3.10 -8.11 30.33
N GLU A 134 3.43 -8.04 31.61
CA GLU A 134 4.81 -8.23 32.05
C GLU A 134 5.15 -9.70 31.81
N GLY A 135 5.97 -9.98 30.80
CA GLY A 135 6.38 -11.34 30.43
C GLY A 135 7.49 -11.32 29.41
#